data_AF-A0A7Y3K3B9-F1
#
_entry.id   AF-A0A7Y3K3B9-F1
#
_cell.length_a   1.000
_cell.length_b   1.000
_cell.length_c   1.000
_cell.angle_alpha   90.00
_cell.angle_beta   90.00
_cell.angle_gamma   90.00
#
_symmetry.space_group_name_H-M   'P 1'
#
loop_
_entity.id
_entity.type
_entity.pdbx_description
1 polymer ?
#
loop_
_entity_poly.entity_id
_entity_poly.type
_entity_poly.pdbx_seq_one_letter_code
_entity_poly.pdbx_strand_id
1 'polypeptide(L)'
;MRRYIFWPISVMLAAALMLPIHSYSAAPKPITPQLWLYDATNLLPSANVAATRSLWHRAAMCGYNHILLSDSKLAHLHWLGPMRAIYQRHVRALLAYAATVHLKVVPSVCEIGYSNDLLFGDPTAAEGLPVRHVAFVVNGQIGRVKPDSSDELPAVPQWHDAVVQVYNRHATISNNRGNARMVFDKLLQRWHVYHVSFFVRTHNYTGHPKLRVFTRAMMNLQYERLDIKATQAWRRYDVVFDTLNHRHVKLYFGVWGSHTGLLQLKDWHMQLAGLVNSLSRPGAPTTVLGLVAGRDYVPVVDPNLGNHPWPGEYQSWHKPVDLHFLKPLPNGTVVYVSWYYPPIVYDGQVAACIGSHAFWRLARREATSVRNLFHAHAYMLAIDECRVLDWDPSCVARRQSPGQLLAWATRRYSKLLGNSALYTWSDMFDPYHNAHDHYYLVNGSYADSWCGLSHRIIIMNWNYGQRDKSLAFFADRGYRQIIAAYYDQPLSATAAWIKSANQFGGVMGFMYTTWQGNYREIKPFAQMVQQKAHLQSPRGAKP
;
A
#
# COMPACT_ATOMS: atom_id res chain seq x y z
N MET A 1 -23.74 -73.30 48.71
CA MET A 1 -24.68 -74.40 48.42
C MET A 1 -25.40 -74.12 47.11
N ARG A 2 -25.32 -75.05 46.14
CA ARG A 2 -26.26 -75.33 45.02
C ARG A 2 -26.57 -74.16 44.04
N ARG A 3 -26.46 -74.26 42.71
CA ARG A 3 -26.36 -75.37 41.74
C ARG A 3 -25.83 -74.80 40.40
N TYR A 4 -25.04 -75.59 39.69
CA TYR A 4 -24.71 -75.43 38.26
C TYR A 4 -25.81 -76.02 37.38
N ILE A 5 -26.16 -75.38 36.25
CA ILE A 5 -26.70 -76.01 35.01
C ILE A 5 -26.19 -75.23 33.76
N PHE A 6 -25.94 -76.00 32.70
CA PHE A 6 -25.23 -75.76 31.43
C PHE A 6 -25.95 -74.94 30.32
N TRP A 7 -25.15 -74.19 29.52
CA TRP A 7 -25.09 -73.91 28.03
C TRP A 7 -26.37 -73.56 27.20
N PRO A 8 -26.30 -72.95 25.98
CA PRO A 8 -25.14 -72.77 25.07
C PRO A 8 -25.00 -71.38 24.38
N ILE A 9 -23.94 -71.30 23.56
CA ILE A 9 -23.49 -70.26 22.64
C ILE A 9 -24.57 -69.80 21.64
N SER A 10 -24.66 -68.48 21.39
CA SER A 10 -25.26 -67.91 20.17
C SER A 10 -24.47 -66.68 19.75
N VAL A 11 -23.76 -66.81 18.62
CA VAL A 11 -23.07 -65.73 17.91
C VAL A 11 -24.12 -64.87 17.21
N MET A 12 -24.30 -63.62 17.63
CA MET A 12 -25.08 -62.63 16.89
C MET A 12 -24.13 -61.70 16.11
N LEU A 13 -24.14 -61.85 14.79
CA LEU A 13 -23.61 -60.89 13.83
C LEU A 13 -24.48 -59.63 13.83
N ALA A 14 -23.98 -58.54 14.43
CA ALA A 14 -24.59 -57.22 14.31
C ALA A 14 -24.06 -56.53 13.04
N ALA A 15 -24.84 -56.59 11.96
CA ALA A 15 -24.64 -55.77 10.78
C ALA A 15 -25.03 -54.31 11.12
N ALA A 16 -24.04 -53.48 11.41
CA ALA A 16 -24.23 -52.05 11.57
C ALA A 16 -24.52 -51.41 10.20
N LEU A 17 -25.77 -51.00 9.97
CA LEU A 17 -26.15 -50.09 8.89
C LEU A 17 -25.43 -48.74 9.09
N MET A 18 -24.37 -48.49 8.32
CA MET A 18 -23.87 -47.14 8.12
C MET A 18 -24.86 -46.37 7.24
N LEU A 19 -25.80 -45.67 7.86
CA LEU A 19 -26.59 -44.64 7.20
C LEU A 19 -25.66 -43.46 6.86
N PRO A 20 -25.53 -43.06 5.59
CA PRO A 20 -24.78 -41.87 5.25
C PRO A 20 -25.56 -40.65 5.76
N ILE A 21 -25.03 -40.00 6.80
CA ILE A 21 -25.48 -38.68 7.24
C ILE A 21 -25.12 -37.70 6.11
N HIS A 22 -26.00 -37.61 5.11
CA HIS A 22 -25.99 -36.50 4.17
C HIS A 22 -26.35 -35.26 4.98
N SER A 23 -25.33 -34.50 5.36
CA SER A 23 -25.52 -33.15 5.87
C SER A 23 -26.21 -32.36 4.76
N TYR A 24 -27.53 -32.20 4.84
CA TYR A 24 -28.28 -31.31 3.96
C TYR A 24 -27.78 -29.89 4.20
N SER A 25 -26.82 -29.44 3.38
CA SER A 25 -26.48 -28.03 3.30
C SER A 25 -27.72 -27.31 2.78
N ALA A 26 -28.30 -26.43 3.59
CA ALA A 26 -29.43 -25.61 3.17
C ALA A 26 -29.11 -24.90 1.84
N ALA A 27 -30.06 -24.93 0.91
CA ALA A 27 -29.92 -24.24 -0.37
C ALA A 27 -29.70 -22.74 -0.14
N PRO A 28 -28.78 -22.10 -0.88
CA PRO A 28 -28.48 -20.68 -0.69
C PRO A 28 -29.71 -19.83 -1.06
N LYS A 29 -30.05 -18.87 -0.19
CA LYS A 29 -31.25 -18.04 -0.33
C LYS A 29 -30.96 -16.79 -1.17
N PRO A 30 -31.87 -16.35 -2.06
CA PRO A 30 -31.74 -15.06 -2.73
C PRO A 30 -31.62 -13.92 -1.73
N ILE A 31 -30.76 -12.94 -2.03
CA ILE A 31 -30.59 -11.74 -1.21
C ILE A 31 -30.67 -10.48 -2.06
N THR A 32 -31.24 -9.40 -1.49
CA THR A 32 -31.21 -8.09 -2.11
C THR A 32 -29.79 -7.53 -2.05
N PRO A 33 -29.20 -7.09 -3.18
CA PRO A 33 -27.86 -6.54 -3.20
C PRO A 33 -27.75 -5.30 -2.31
N GLN A 34 -26.69 -5.23 -1.51
CA GLN A 34 -26.27 -4.00 -0.85
C GLN A 34 -25.67 -3.04 -1.89
N LEU A 35 -25.96 -1.75 -1.72
CA LEU A 35 -25.43 -0.68 -2.56
C LEU A 35 -24.57 0.24 -1.71
N TRP A 36 -23.29 0.23 -2.01
CA TRP A 36 -22.26 0.96 -1.29
C TRP A 36 -21.77 2.15 -2.12
N LEU A 37 -21.53 3.28 -1.46
CA LEU A 37 -20.86 4.43 -2.07
C LEU A 37 -19.53 4.66 -1.35
N TYR A 38 -18.44 4.77 -2.10
CA TYR A 38 -17.18 5.28 -1.58
C TYR A 38 -17.20 6.81 -1.57
N ASP A 39 -16.89 7.40 -0.42
CA ASP A 39 -16.80 8.85 -0.23
C ASP A 39 -15.47 9.19 0.46
N ALA A 40 -14.49 9.59 -0.35
CA ALA A 40 -13.21 10.14 0.14
C ALA A 40 -13.33 11.66 0.23
N THR A 41 -13.40 12.19 1.45
CA THR A 41 -13.70 13.61 1.68
C THR A 41 -13.05 14.12 2.95
N ASN A 42 -12.52 15.34 2.90
CA ASN A 42 -12.03 16.03 4.09
C ASN A 42 -13.23 16.66 4.82
N LEU A 43 -13.56 16.16 6.01
CA LEU A 43 -14.71 16.61 6.80
C LEU A 43 -14.47 17.86 7.65
N LEU A 44 -13.28 18.45 7.57
CA LEU A 44 -12.98 19.67 8.31
C LEU A 44 -13.64 20.93 7.70
N PRO A 45 -13.56 21.20 6.39
CA PRO A 45 -14.27 22.33 5.78
C PRO A 45 -15.79 22.12 5.79
N SER A 46 -16.55 23.13 6.21
CA SER A 46 -18.02 23.08 6.23
C SER A 46 -18.63 22.91 4.83
N ALA A 47 -18.00 23.46 3.79
CA ALA A 47 -18.43 23.30 2.40
C ALA A 47 -18.40 21.83 1.95
N ASN A 48 -17.36 21.08 2.34
CA ASN A 48 -17.25 19.66 2.03
C ASN A 48 -18.35 18.87 2.73
N VAL A 49 -18.65 19.20 3.99
CA VAL A 49 -19.74 18.57 4.75
C VAL A 49 -21.10 18.78 4.06
N ALA A 50 -21.37 19.99 3.54
CA ALA A 50 -22.60 20.27 2.79
C ALA A 50 -22.67 19.51 1.46
N ALA A 51 -21.54 19.41 0.75
CA ALA A 51 -21.43 18.63 -0.49
C ALA A 51 -21.64 17.12 -0.22
N THR A 52 -20.97 16.57 0.80
CA THR A 52 -21.13 15.19 1.27
C THR A 52 -22.57 14.89 1.66
N ARG A 53 -23.23 15.79 2.41
CA ARG A 53 -24.65 15.64 2.75
C ARG A 53 -25.54 15.54 1.49
N SER A 54 -25.30 16.41 0.51
CA SER A 54 -26.04 16.40 -0.76
C SER A 54 -25.78 15.12 -1.56
N LEU A 55 -24.53 14.64 -1.58
CA LEU A 55 -24.17 13.36 -2.20
C LEU A 55 -24.88 12.18 -1.55
N TRP A 56 -24.86 12.11 -0.21
CA TRP A 56 -25.52 11.06 0.56
C TRP A 56 -27.03 11.07 0.35
N HIS A 57 -27.65 12.25 0.28
CA HIS A 57 -29.07 12.36 -0.07
C HIS A 57 -29.38 11.71 -1.42
N ARG A 58 -28.62 12.08 -2.47
CA ARG A 58 -28.81 11.51 -3.82
C ARG A 58 -28.57 10.00 -3.84
N ALA A 59 -27.57 9.52 -3.11
CA ALA A 59 -27.27 8.11 -3.00
C ALA A 59 -28.43 7.35 -2.33
N ALA A 60 -28.94 7.85 -1.20
CA ALA A 60 -30.09 7.27 -0.52
C ALA A 60 -31.32 7.20 -1.43
N MET A 61 -31.61 8.28 -2.20
CA MET A 61 -32.69 8.30 -3.19
C MET A 61 -32.52 7.28 -4.33
N CYS A 62 -31.29 6.82 -4.58
CA CYS A 62 -30.99 5.77 -5.55
C CYS A 62 -30.95 4.36 -4.92
N GLY A 63 -31.25 4.22 -3.62
CA GLY A 63 -31.28 2.94 -2.90
C GLY A 63 -29.93 2.50 -2.34
N TYR A 64 -28.92 3.37 -2.29
CA TYR A 64 -27.69 3.10 -1.53
C TYR A 64 -28.01 3.01 -0.04
N ASN A 65 -27.34 2.10 0.66
CA ASN A 65 -27.59 1.84 2.07
C ASN A 65 -26.30 1.82 2.92
N HIS A 66 -25.12 1.88 2.28
CA HIS A 66 -23.84 1.96 2.96
C HIS A 66 -22.94 3.03 2.34
N ILE A 67 -22.18 3.71 3.20
CA ILE A 67 -21.12 4.63 2.83
C ILE A 67 -19.81 4.09 3.39
N LEU A 68 -18.83 3.83 2.52
CA LEU A 68 -17.43 3.71 2.95
C LEU A 68 -16.84 5.12 2.95
N LEU A 69 -16.57 5.64 4.15
CA LEU A 69 -16.05 6.98 4.35
C LEU A 69 -14.53 6.92 4.58
N SER A 70 -13.78 7.64 3.77
CA SER A 70 -12.34 7.85 3.95
C SER A 70 -12.01 9.33 4.14
N ASP A 71 -11.20 9.64 5.15
CA ASP A 71 -10.69 10.97 5.44
C ASP A 71 -9.35 10.83 6.17
N SER A 72 -8.30 11.45 5.65
CA SER A 72 -6.94 11.41 6.23
C SER A 72 -6.92 11.78 7.71
N LYS A 73 -7.82 12.69 8.12
CA LYS A 73 -7.94 13.16 9.50
C LYS A 73 -8.22 12.05 10.50
N LEU A 74 -8.81 10.93 10.07
CA LEU A 74 -9.13 9.79 10.94
C LEU A 74 -7.87 9.19 11.57
N ALA A 75 -6.77 9.14 10.82
CA ALA A 75 -5.48 8.64 11.29
C ALA A 75 -4.83 9.53 12.36
N HIS A 76 -5.09 10.85 12.31
CA HIS A 76 -4.40 11.84 13.14
C HIS A 76 -5.32 12.89 13.81
N LEU A 77 -6.54 12.50 14.22
CA LEU A 77 -7.54 13.38 14.88
C LEU A 77 -7.01 14.24 16.04
N HIS A 78 -6.00 13.75 16.74
CA HIS A 78 -5.39 14.42 17.87
C HIS A 78 -4.49 15.60 17.49
N TRP A 79 -3.97 15.62 16.26
CA TRP A 79 -3.14 16.70 15.73
C TRP A 79 -3.96 17.92 15.29
N LEU A 80 -5.28 17.80 15.23
CA LEU A 80 -6.16 18.90 14.83
C LEU A 80 -6.18 20.07 15.83
N GLY A 81 -5.65 19.90 17.03
CA GLY A 81 -5.63 20.94 18.06
C GLY A 81 -7.04 21.54 18.27
N PRO A 82 -7.18 22.88 18.21
CA PRO A 82 -8.48 23.56 18.35
C PRO A 82 -9.51 23.16 17.29
N MET A 83 -9.08 22.78 16.08
CA MET A 83 -9.98 22.40 14.98
C MET A 83 -10.69 21.06 15.23
N ARG A 84 -10.22 20.28 16.21
CA ARG A 84 -10.79 18.97 16.55
C ARG A 84 -12.28 19.07 16.91
N ALA A 85 -12.68 20.08 17.69
CA ALA A 85 -14.08 20.24 18.11
C ALA A 85 -15.00 20.52 16.91
N ILE A 86 -14.51 21.30 15.94
CA ILE A 86 -15.22 21.60 14.69
C ILE A 86 -15.40 20.32 13.89
N TYR A 87 -14.31 19.58 13.68
CA TYR A 87 -14.32 18.30 12.97
C TYR A 87 -15.31 17.31 13.59
N GLN A 88 -15.26 17.14 14.92
CA GLN A 88 -16.17 16.24 15.63
C GLN A 88 -17.63 16.65 15.51
N ARG A 89 -17.94 17.96 15.51
CA ARG A 89 -19.29 18.46 15.25
C ARG A 89 -19.75 18.12 13.83
N HIS A 90 -18.88 18.29 12.83
CA HIS A 90 -19.19 17.93 11.45
C HIS A 90 -19.47 16.44 11.27
N VAL A 91 -18.62 15.57 11.83
CA VAL A 91 -18.84 14.12 11.81
C VAL A 91 -20.17 13.75 12.47
N ARG A 92 -20.46 14.28 13.67
CA ARG A 92 -21.74 14.00 14.35
C ARG A 92 -22.95 14.47 13.55
N ALA A 93 -22.87 15.64 12.92
CA ALA A 93 -23.95 16.16 12.08
C ALA A 93 -24.20 15.26 10.85
N LEU A 94 -23.14 14.76 10.22
CA LEU A 94 -23.25 13.82 9.11
C LEU A 94 -23.81 12.46 9.56
N LEU A 95 -23.34 11.91 10.67
CA LEU A 95 -23.85 10.64 11.21
C LEU A 95 -25.34 10.75 11.58
N ALA A 96 -25.75 11.86 12.20
CA ALA A 96 -27.16 12.13 12.46
C ALA A 96 -27.97 12.22 11.16
N TYR A 97 -27.45 12.90 10.14
CA TYR A 97 -28.10 12.97 8.83
C TYR A 97 -28.19 11.59 8.16
N ALA A 98 -27.12 10.82 8.12
CA ALA A 98 -27.10 9.47 7.56
C ALA A 98 -28.19 8.57 8.17
N ALA A 99 -28.42 8.67 9.49
CA ALA A 99 -29.51 7.95 10.14
C ALA A 99 -30.89 8.36 9.60
N THR A 100 -31.13 9.65 9.32
CA THR A 100 -32.42 10.13 8.73
C THR A 100 -32.68 9.62 7.32
N VAL A 101 -31.62 9.27 6.58
CA VAL A 101 -31.72 8.72 5.22
C VAL A 101 -31.35 7.24 5.16
N HIS A 102 -31.31 6.56 6.30
CA HIS A 102 -31.04 5.13 6.47
C HIS A 102 -29.71 4.63 5.86
N LEU A 103 -28.69 5.48 5.84
CA LEU A 103 -27.34 5.12 5.41
C LEU A 103 -26.49 4.64 6.60
N LYS A 104 -25.81 3.50 6.42
CA LYS A 104 -24.81 3.00 7.36
C LYS A 104 -23.43 3.52 6.97
N VAL A 105 -22.78 4.26 7.87
CA VAL A 105 -21.44 4.80 7.64
C VAL A 105 -20.39 3.84 8.20
N VAL A 106 -19.41 3.49 7.36
CA VAL A 106 -18.27 2.63 7.69
C VAL A 106 -17.00 3.46 7.52
N PRO A 107 -16.36 3.92 8.61
CA PRO A 107 -15.12 4.66 8.52
C PRO A 107 -13.94 3.72 8.16
N SER A 108 -13.07 4.22 7.29
CA SER A 108 -11.79 3.59 6.92
C SER A 108 -10.71 3.91 7.94
N VAL A 109 -9.95 2.89 8.35
CA VAL A 109 -8.88 2.96 9.36
C VAL A 109 -7.83 1.88 9.08
N CYS A 110 -6.75 1.84 9.86
CA CYS A 110 -5.79 0.72 9.89
C CYS A 110 -4.98 0.57 8.59
N GLU A 111 -4.49 1.70 8.08
CA GLU A 111 -3.66 1.76 6.88
C GLU A 111 -2.29 1.08 7.09
N ILE A 112 -1.83 0.33 6.08
CA ILE A 112 -0.50 -0.31 6.07
C ILE A 112 0.27 0.04 4.80
N GLY A 113 -0.33 -0.15 3.62
CA GLY A 113 0.33 0.18 2.35
C GLY A 113 0.40 1.68 2.12
N TYR A 114 -0.73 2.38 2.17
CA TYR A 114 -0.81 3.84 2.10
C TYR A 114 -0.79 4.45 3.51
N SER A 115 0.34 4.36 4.20
CA SER A 115 0.39 4.74 5.62
C SER A 115 0.71 6.21 5.88
N ASN A 116 0.85 7.04 4.85
CA ASN A 116 1.25 8.45 4.98
C ASN A 116 0.46 9.21 6.07
N ASP A 117 -0.85 9.01 6.15
CA ASP A 117 -1.71 9.69 7.12
C ASP A 117 -1.51 9.23 8.57
N LEU A 118 -1.16 7.95 8.79
CA LEU A 118 -0.70 7.45 10.09
C LEU A 118 0.71 7.98 10.41
N LEU A 119 1.61 7.91 9.43
CA LEU A 119 3.00 8.34 9.54
C LEU A 119 3.14 9.85 9.78
N PHE A 120 2.10 10.64 9.50
CA PHE A 120 1.96 12.04 9.93
C PHE A 120 2.39 12.23 11.40
N GLY A 121 1.98 11.32 12.29
CA GLY A 121 2.23 11.45 13.72
C GLY A 121 3.63 11.02 14.17
N ASP A 122 4.31 10.17 13.39
CA ASP A 122 5.67 9.71 13.63
C ASP A 122 6.22 9.05 12.35
N PRO A 123 6.97 9.78 11.51
CA PRO A 123 7.44 9.27 10.23
C PRO A 123 8.52 8.19 10.40
N THR A 124 9.09 8.06 11.59
CA THR A 124 9.99 6.95 11.91
C THR A 124 9.26 5.61 11.99
N ALA A 125 7.93 5.56 11.96
CA ALA A 125 7.18 4.29 11.92
C ALA A 125 7.15 3.63 10.53
N ALA A 126 7.74 4.24 9.50
CA ALA A 126 7.80 3.68 8.15
C ALA A 126 8.65 2.40 8.05
N GLU A 127 8.29 1.51 7.13
CA GLU A 127 9.12 0.35 6.74
C GLU A 127 10.38 0.85 6.02
N GLY A 128 11.53 0.30 6.38
CA GLY A 128 12.82 0.76 5.88
C GLY A 128 13.60 -0.31 5.14
N LEU A 129 14.15 0.03 3.97
CA LEU A 129 15.15 -0.80 3.30
C LEU A 129 16.53 -0.64 3.97
N PRO A 130 17.32 -1.70 4.11
CA PRO A 130 18.62 -1.64 4.75
C PRO A 130 19.70 -1.08 3.84
N VAL A 131 20.37 -0.04 4.32
CA VAL A 131 21.63 0.45 3.76
C VAL A 131 22.77 0.02 4.67
N ARG A 132 23.80 -0.64 4.13
CA ARG A 132 24.83 -1.33 4.92
C ARG A 132 26.23 -0.90 4.53
N HIS A 133 27.03 -0.59 5.55
CA HIS A 133 28.47 -0.40 5.46
C HIS A 133 28.91 0.61 4.39
N VAL A 134 28.22 1.74 4.29
CA VAL A 134 28.61 2.82 3.39
C VAL A 134 29.79 3.57 4.00
N ALA A 135 30.83 3.80 3.21
CA ALA A 135 32.01 4.53 3.66
C ALA A 135 31.70 6.03 3.80
N PHE A 136 32.06 6.61 4.94
CA PHE A 136 32.01 8.05 5.20
C PHE A 136 33.42 8.54 5.51
N VAL A 137 33.82 9.69 4.94
CA VAL A 137 35.09 10.35 5.25
C VAL A 137 34.84 11.44 6.28
N VAL A 138 35.66 11.44 7.33
CA VAL A 138 35.59 12.42 8.42
C VAL A 138 36.51 13.60 8.17
N ASN A 139 35.99 14.80 8.42
CA ASN A 139 36.74 16.04 8.50
C ASN A 139 36.35 16.75 9.81
N GLY A 140 37.26 16.73 10.79
CA GLY A 140 37.04 17.17 12.15
C GLY A 140 35.96 16.31 12.84
N GLN A 141 34.81 16.93 13.09
CA GLN A 141 33.65 16.27 13.71
C GLN A 141 32.57 15.89 12.70
N ILE A 142 32.79 16.08 11.40
CA ILE A 142 31.76 15.87 10.39
C ILE A 142 32.17 14.70 9.47
N GLY A 143 31.34 13.66 9.43
CA GLY A 143 31.41 12.58 8.46
C GLY A 143 30.43 12.81 7.30
N ARG A 144 30.90 12.65 6.07
CA ARG A 144 30.07 12.66 4.86
C ARG A 144 30.34 11.43 4.02
N VAL A 145 29.37 11.02 3.21
CA VAL A 145 29.54 9.88 2.30
C VAL A 145 30.80 10.05 1.46
N LYS A 146 31.61 9.00 1.36
CA LYS A 146 32.80 8.99 0.52
C LYS A 146 32.35 8.89 -0.94
N PRO A 147 32.64 9.88 -1.79
CA PRO A 147 32.32 9.78 -3.20
C PRO A 147 33.11 8.65 -3.87
N ASP A 148 32.49 7.96 -4.81
CA ASP A 148 33.14 7.03 -5.72
C ASP A 148 32.82 7.46 -7.16
N SER A 149 33.84 7.87 -7.90
CA SER A 149 33.66 8.35 -9.28
C SER A 149 33.18 7.24 -10.21
N SER A 150 33.36 5.97 -9.83
CA SER A 150 32.83 4.84 -10.60
C SER A 150 31.31 4.72 -10.51
N ASP A 151 30.65 5.42 -9.58
CA ASP A 151 29.18 5.48 -9.48
C ASP A 151 28.57 6.42 -10.53
N GLU A 152 29.29 7.43 -10.99
CA GLU A 152 28.77 8.44 -11.93
C GLU A 152 28.29 7.82 -13.25
N LEU A 153 27.24 8.39 -13.84
CA LEU A 153 26.75 7.97 -15.15
C LEU A 153 27.68 8.50 -16.25
N PRO A 154 27.99 7.71 -17.30
CA PRO A 154 28.76 8.20 -18.42
C PRO A 154 28.00 9.31 -19.18
N ALA A 155 28.74 10.17 -19.89
CA ALA A 155 28.16 11.25 -20.69
C ALA A 155 27.36 10.75 -21.90
N VAL A 156 27.62 9.52 -22.34
CA VAL A 156 26.88 8.81 -23.39
C VAL A 156 26.45 7.45 -22.81
N PRO A 157 25.16 7.07 -22.91
CA PRO A 157 24.67 5.78 -22.42
C PRO A 157 25.29 4.63 -23.22
N GLN A 158 25.51 3.49 -22.58
CA GLN A 158 26.08 2.32 -23.22
C GLN A 158 25.16 1.72 -24.30
N TRP A 159 23.86 1.99 -24.21
CA TRP A 159 22.89 1.58 -25.23
C TRP A 159 21.73 2.58 -25.30
N HIS A 160 21.16 2.78 -26.48
CA HIS A 160 19.89 3.48 -26.67
C HIS A 160 19.16 2.98 -27.92
N ASP A 161 17.83 3.15 -27.95
CA ASP A 161 17.05 2.93 -29.17
C ASP A 161 17.50 3.94 -30.26
N ALA A 162 17.44 3.56 -31.54
CA ALA A 162 17.97 4.35 -32.66
C ALA A 162 17.36 5.75 -32.82
N VAL A 163 16.16 5.95 -32.28
CA VAL A 163 15.43 7.22 -32.32
C VAL A 163 15.90 8.24 -31.27
N VAL A 164 16.70 7.79 -30.29
CA VAL A 164 17.22 8.66 -29.23
C VAL A 164 18.51 9.30 -29.73
N GLN A 165 18.50 10.62 -29.89
CA GLN A 165 19.72 11.37 -30.22
C GLN A 165 20.45 11.74 -28.94
N VAL A 166 21.70 11.28 -28.78
CA VAL A 166 22.49 11.56 -27.58
C VAL A 166 23.81 12.23 -27.92
N TYR A 167 24.12 13.31 -27.21
CA TYR A 167 25.40 14.00 -27.28
C TYR A 167 25.72 14.64 -25.92
N ASN A 168 26.88 14.31 -25.34
CA ASN A 168 27.43 14.92 -24.13
C ASN A 168 26.41 15.27 -23.02
N ARG A 169 25.87 14.25 -22.33
CA ARG A 169 24.84 14.41 -21.29
C ARG A 169 23.57 15.13 -21.75
N HIS A 170 23.28 15.15 -23.05
CA HIS A 170 22.03 15.66 -23.59
C HIS A 170 21.38 14.60 -24.48
N ALA A 171 20.09 14.35 -24.28
CA ALA A 171 19.31 13.43 -25.08
C ALA A 171 18.04 14.11 -25.61
N THR A 172 17.74 13.89 -26.89
CA THR A 172 16.52 14.38 -27.54
C THR A 172 15.72 13.19 -28.09
N ILE A 173 14.42 13.19 -27.79
CA ILE A 173 13.45 12.22 -28.26
C ILE A 173 12.29 12.99 -28.88
N SER A 174 11.93 12.67 -30.11
CA SER A 174 10.83 13.28 -30.86
C SER A 174 9.77 12.22 -31.22
N ASN A 175 8.87 12.54 -32.14
CA ASN A 175 7.78 11.66 -32.58
C ASN A 175 8.30 10.25 -32.90
N ASN A 176 7.73 9.23 -32.26
CA ASN A 176 8.12 7.85 -32.52
C ASN A 176 6.93 6.88 -32.35
N ARG A 177 6.91 5.84 -33.18
CA ARG A 177 5.97 4.72 -33.10
C ARG A 177 6.66 3.52 -32.44
N GLY A 178 6.92 3.63 -31.14
CA GLY A 178 7.59 2.58 -30.37
C GLY A 178 8.36 3.13 -29.17
N ASN A 179 9.16 2.26 -28.55
CA ASN A 179 9.99 2.66 -27.42
C ASN A 179 11.09 3.63 -27.85
N ALA A 180 11.44 4.54 -26.95
CA ALA A 180 12.58 5.44 -27.08
C ALA A 180 13.29 5.50 -25.74
N ARG A 181 14.32 4.67 -25.56
CA ARG A 181 14.99 4.45 -24.28
C ARG A 181 16.50 4.57 -24.43
N MET A 182 17.15 5.04 -23.37
CA MET A 182 18.59 4.94 -23.16
C MET A 182 18.87 4.16 -21.89
N VAL A 183 19.97 3.43 -21.88
CA VAL A 183 20.32 2.48 -20.82
C VAL A 183 21.74 2.73 -20.34
N PHE A 184 21.86 2.81 -19.02
CA PHE A 184 23.13 2.80 -18.32
C PHE A 184 23.29 1.46 -17.59
N ASP A 185 24.33 0.71 -17.92
CA ASP A 185 24.70 -0.52 -17.21
C ASP A 185 25.72 -0.17 -16.13
N LYS A 186 25.43 -0.53 -14.88
CA LYS A 186 26.23 -0.16 -13.71
C LYS A 186 26.52 -1.37 -12.83
N LEU A 187 27.78 -1.50 -12.43
CA LEU A 187 28.22 -2.37 -11.36
C LEU A 187 28.34 -1.52 -10.08
N LEU A 188 27.43 -1.73 -9.14
CA LEU A 188 27.30 -0.98 -7.90
C LEU A 188 27.59 -1.85 -6.67
N GLN A 189 27.70 -1.20 -5.52
CA GLN A 189 27.77 -1.89 -4.23
C GLN A 189 26.39 -2.41 -3.82
N ARG A 190 26.35 -3.53 -3.11
CA ARG A 190 25.12 -4.10 -2.53
C ARG A 190 24.71 -3.29 -1.31
N TRP A 191 23.42 -3.21 -1.03
CA TRP A 191 22.86 -2.57 0.16
C TRP A 191 23.27 -1.10 0.25
N HIS A 192 23.34 -0.44 -0.91
CA HIS A 192 23.70 0.97 -1.02
C HIS A 192 22.56 1.70 -1.70
N VAL A 193 22.32 2.92 -1.26
CA VAL A 193 21.30 3.80 -1.80
C VAL A 193 21.95 4.87 -2.67
N TYR A 194 21.40 5.03 -3.87
CA TYR A 194 21.92 5.90 -4.92
C TYR A 194 20.92 6.99 -5.26
N HIS A 195 21.44 8.19 -5.47
CA HIS A 195 20.71 9.35 -5.94
C HIS A 195 21.03 9.58 -7.41
N VAL A 196 19.98 9.68 -8.23
CA VAL A 196 20.04 10.00 -9.64
C VAL A 196 19.35 11.33 -9.85
N SER A 197 20.00 12.26 -10.55
CA SER A 197 19.40 13.55 -10.89
C SER A 197 19.61 13.93 -12.34
N PHE A 198 18.68 14.67 -12.90
CA PHE A 198 18.68 15.06 -14.30
C PHE A 198 17.66 16.19 -14.53
N PHE A 199 17.76 16.90 -15.64
CA PHE A 199 16.79 17.89 -16.05
C PHE A 199 15.96 17.38 -17.22
N VAL A 200 14.67 17.74 -17.23
CA VAL A 200 13.74 17.41 -18.33
C VAL A 200 13.05 18.68 -18.83
N ARG A 201 12.94 18.77 -20.15
CA ARG A 201 12.10 19.74 -20.87
C ARG A 201 11.20 18.98 -21.83
N THR A 202 9.95 19.42 -21.95
CA THR A 202 8.99 18.84 -22.88
C THR A 202 8.22 19.92 -23.62
N HIS A 203 7.79 19.62 -24.85
CA HIS A 203 6.91 20.46 -25.63
C HIS A 203 5.86 19.60 -26.35
N ASN A 204 4.59 19.78 -25.98
CA ASN A 204 3.43 19.04 -26.49
C ASN A 204 3.66 17.52 -26.48
N TYR A 205 4.36 17.03 -25.47
CA TYR A 205 4.78 15.65 -25.37
C TYR A 205 3.64 14.77 -24.84
N THR A 206 3.30 13.70 -25.56
CA THR A 206 2.20 12.80 -25.20
C THR A 206 2.66 11.52 -24.50
N GLY A 207 3.96 11.23 -24.51
CA GLY A 207 4.53 10.09 -23.82
C GLY A 207 4.60 10.28 -22.30
N HIS A 208 4.86 9.18 -21.59
CA HIS A 208 5.08 9.17 -20.13
C HIS A 208 6.52 8.75 -19.84
N PRO A 209 7.49 9.70 -19.77
CA PRO A 209 8.88 9.39 -19.51
C PRO A 209 9.05 8.81 -18.11
N LYS A 210 9.90 7.79 -17.99
CA LYS A 210 10.20 7.13 -16.72
C LYS A 210 11.70 6.91 -16.60
N LEU A 211 12.18 6.96 -15.37
CA LEU A 211 13.39 6.27 -14.95
C LEU A 211 12.94 4.92 -14.38
N ARG A 212 13.55 3.82 -14.82
CA ARG A 212 13.37 2.48 -14.24
C ARG A 212 14.72 1.89 -13.93
N VAL A 213 14.84 1.19 -12.81
CA VAL A 213 16.09 0.54 -12.40
C VAL A 213 15.83 -0.94 -12.27
N PHE A 214 16.45 -1.74 -13.13
CA PHE A 214 16.25 -3.19 -13.15
C PHE A 214 17.52 -3.94 -12.75
N THR A 215 17.34 -5.03 -12.00
CA THR A 215 18.39 -6.03 -11.80
C THR A 215 18.52 -6.90 -13.06
N ARG A 216 19.57 -7.75 -13.11
CA ARG A 216 19.69 -8.78 -14.17
C ARG A 216 18.49 -9.74 -14.23
N ALA A 217 17.85 -10.00 -13.10
CA ALA A 217 16.66 -10.84 -13.01
C ALA A 217 15.36 -10.07 -13.32
N MET A 218 15.46 -8.87 -13.88
CA MET A 218 14.33 -8.00 -14.24
C MET A 218 13.46 -7.56 -13.05
N MET A 219 13.96 -7.67 -11.82
CA MET A 219 13.34 -7.03 -10.66
C MET A 219 13.50 -5.52 -10.77
N ASN A 220 12.42 -4.78 -10.64
CA ASN A 220 12.45 -3.31 -10.60
C ASN A 220 12.81 -2.86 -9.17
N LEU A 221 13.75 -1.93 -9.04
CA LEU A 221 14.24 -1.39 -7.76
C LEU A 221 13.73 0.03 -7.49
N GLN A 222 13.08 0.67 -8.47
CA GLN A 222 12.59 2.03 -8.39
C GLN A 222 11.15 2.10 -8.91
N TYR A 223 10.23 2.66 -8.12
CA TYR A 223 8.81 2.69 -8.46
C TYR A 223 8.18 4.08 -8.44
N GLU A 224 8.93 5.10 -8.03
CA GLU A 224 8.46 6.50 -8.06
C GLU A 224 8.06 6.92 -9.49
N ARG A 225 6.96 7.67 -9.58
CA ARG A 225 6.52 8.29 -10.84
C ARG A 225 7.06 9.71 -10.92
N LEU A 226 7.49 10.09 -12.12
CA LEU A 226 7.93 11.44 -12.40
C LEU A 226 6.74 12.24 -12.92
N ASP A 227 6.38 13.32 -12.23
CA ASP A 227 5.32 14.24 -12.64
C ASP A 227 5.75 15.16 -13.79
N ILE A 228 6.18 14.56 -14.91
CA ILE A 228 6.60 15.25 -16.12
C ILE A 228 5.36 15.69 -16.89
N LYS A 229 5.22 16.99 -17.09
CA LYS A 229 4.09 17.59 -17.81
C LYS A 229 4.27 17.47 -19.33
N ALA A 230 3.17 17.50 -20.08
CA ALA A 230 3.20 17.48 -21.53
C ALA A 230 4.02 18.64 -22.13
N THR A 231 3.93 19.82 -21.51
CA THR A 231 4.77 20.98 -21.83
C THR A 231 5.30 21.55 -20.53
N GLN A 232 6.63 21.64 -20.42
CA GLN A 232 7.31 22.29 -19.29
C GLN A 232 8.69 22.79 -19.72
N ALA A 233 9.14 23.88 -19.11
CA ALA A 233 10.53 24.30 -19.16
C ALA A 233 11.46 23.25 -18.49
N TRP A 234 12.77 23.49 -18.56
CA TRP A 234 13.74 22.67 -17.84
C TRP A 234 13.40 22.60 -16.35
N ARG A 235 13.10 21.41 -15.86
CA ARG A 235 12.86 21.10 -14.45
C ARG A 235 13.77 19.97 -14.03
N ARG A 236 14.36 20.11 -12.84
CA ARG A 236 15.16 19.06 -12.21
C ARG A 236 14.25 17.96 -11.66
N TYR A 237 14.66 16.72 -11.83
CA TYR A 237 14.09 15.54 -11.20
C TYR A 237 15.18 14.83 -10.42
N ASP A 238 14.80 14.29 -9.28
CA ASP A 238 15.66 13.54 -8.36
C ASP A 238 14.96 12.22 -8.04
N VAL A 239 15.71 11.13 -8.09
CA VAL A 239 15.21 9.78 -7.84
C VAL A 239 16.21 9.05 -6.97
N VAL A 240 15.72 8.36 -5.95
CA VAL A 240 16.53 7.53 -5.06
C VAL A 240 16.15 6.05 -5.20
N PHE A 241 17.14 5.16 -5.21
CA PHE A 241 16.90 3.71 -5.21
C PHE A 241 17.96 2.94 -4.40
N ASP A 242 17.57 1.80 -3.82
CA ASP A 242 18.46 0.86 -3.13
C ASP A 242 18.84 -0.28 -4.07
N THR A 243 20.10 -0.72 -4.03
CA THR A 243 20.55 -1.89 -4.80
C THR A 243 20.10 -3.23 -4.23
N LEU A 244 19.60 -3.25 -2.99
CA LEU A 244 19.34 -4.43 -2.18
C LEU A 244 20.54 -5.37 -2.22
N ASN A 245 20.36 -6.67 -2.39
CA ASN A 245 21.48 -7.61 -2.50
C ASN A 245 22.11 -7.67 -3.92
N HIS A 246 21.75 -6.77 -4.83
CA HIS A 246 22.20 -6.79 -6.21
C HIS A 246 23.40 -5.86 -6.46
N ARG A 247 24.21 -6.20 -7.46
CA ARG A 247 25.36 -5.37 -7.89
C ARG A 247 25.20 -4.86 -9.32
N HIS A 248 24.66 -5.69 -10.21
CA HIS A 248 24.45 -5.31 -11.59
C HIS A 248 23.04 -4.75 -11.74
N VAL A 249 22.96 -3.46 -12.08
CA VAL A 249 21.72 -2.76 -12.34
C VAL A 249 21.76 -2.07 -13.69
N LYS A 250 20.59 -1.97 -14.33
CA LYS A 250 20.39 -1.21 -15.56
C LYS A 250 19.40 -0.09 -15.30
N LEU A 251 19.83 1.14 -15.54
CA LEU A 251 18.98 2.33 -15.46
C LEU A 251 18.44 2.63 -16.85
N TYR A 252 17.13 2.48 -17.03
CA TYR A 252 16.41 2.81 -18.25
C TYR A 252 15.77 4.18 -18.10
N PHE A 253 16.19 5.13 -18.93
CA PHE A 253 15.51 6.40 -19.11
C PHE A 253 14.79 6.41 -20.44
N GLY A 254 13.52 6.81 -20.44
CA GLY A 254 12.82 7.07 -21.70
C GLY A 254 11.34 6.75 -21.65
N VAL A 255 10.79 6.41 -22.80
CA VAL A 255 9.36 6.18 -23.01
C VAL A 255 9.11 4.80 -23.60
N TRP A 256 8.02 4.17 -23.15
CA TRP A 256 7.53 2.91 -23.65
C TRP A 256 6.24 3.15 -24.44
N GLY A 257 6.21 2.69 -25.69
CA GLY A 257 5.09 2.90 -26.61
C GLY A 257 5.11 4.23 -27.38
N SER A 258 4.15 4.35 -28.30
CA SER A 258 4.03 5.49 -29.21
C SER A 258 3.86 6.82 -28.50
N HIS A 259 4.48 7.86 -29.03
CA HIS A 259 4.44 9.21 -28.48
C HIS A 259 4.71 10.26 -29.57
N THR A 260 4.28 11.48 -29.28
CA THR A 260 4.47 12.67 -30.11
C THR A 260 4.99 13.83 -29.26
N GLY A 261 5.46 14.88 -29.92
CA GLY A 261 6.05 16.06 -29.30
C GLY A 261 7.56 15.92 -29.12
N LEU A 262 8.12 16.80 -28.30
CA LEU A 262 9.55 16.84 -27.99
C LEU A 262 9.79 16.54 -26.51
N LEU A 263 10.70 15.60 -26.23
CA LEU A 263 11.26 15.31 -24.91
C LEU A 263 12.77 15.53 -24.97
N GLN A 264 13.30 16.29 -24.02
CA GLN A 264 14.73 16.48 -23.87
C GLN A 264 15.15 16.22 -22.43
N LEU A 265 16.26 15.51 -22.27
CA LEU A 265 16.92 15.26 -20.99
C LEU A 265 18.33 15.84 -21.03
N LYS A 266 18.78 16.41 -19.92
CA LYS A 266 20.18 16.85 -19.82
C LYS A 266 20.76 16.73 -18.41
N ASP A 267 22.08 16.84 -18.34
CA ASP A 267 22.84 16.97 -17.09
C ASP A 267 22.49 15.84 -16.09
N TRP A 268 22.43 14.60 -16.59
CA TRP A 268 22.17 13.44 -15.73
C TRP A 268 23.39 13.14 -14.87
N HIS A 269 23.19 12.78 -13.60
CA HIS A 269 24.22 12.44 -12.63
C HIS A 269 23.77 11.30 -11.73
N MET A 270 24.71 10.51 -11.22
CA MET A 270 24.46 9.52 -10.17
C MET A 270 25.58 9.51 -9.12
N GLN A 271 25.19 9.39 -7.86
CA GLN A 271 26.11 9.33 -6.72
C GLN A 271 25.48 8.53 -5.57
N LEU A 272 26.27 8.17 -4.56
CA LEU A 272 25.73 7.67 -3.30
C LEU A 272 24.90 8.76 -2.61
N ALA A 273 23.73 8.37 -2.10
CA ALA A 273 22.74 9.30 -1.57
C ALA A 273 23.10 9.84 -0.16
N GLY A 274 23.93 9.16 0.62
CA GLY A 274 24.19 9.53 2.02
C GLY A 274 22.97 9.36 2.93
N LEU A 275 22.97 9.99 4.11
CA LEU A 275 21.89 9.89 5.12
C LEU A 275 20.65 10.71 4.74
N VAL A 276 20.06 10.43 3.57
CA VAL A 276 18.76 10.97 3.14
C VAL A 276 17.63 10.04 3.62
N ASN A 277 16.55 10.62 4.13
CA ASN A 277 15.40 9.89 4.69
C ASN A 277 15.82 8.81 5.72
N SER A 278 16.86 9.10 6.52
CA SER A 278 17.40 8.11 7.46
C SER A 278 16.42 7.86 8.60
N LEU A 279 15.94 6.63 8.70
CA LEU A 279 15.20 6.13 9.86
C LEU A 279 16.15 5.93 11.03
N SER A 280 15.77 6.45 12.19
CA SER A 280 16.54 6.30 13.43
C SER A 280 15.60 6.00 14.57
N ARG A 281 15.51 4.71 14.93
CA ARG A 281 14.73 4.20 16.05
C ARG A 281 15.33 2.89 16.56
N PRO A 282 14.96 2.38 17.76
CA PRO A 282 15.54 1.14 18.29
C PRO A 282 15.46 -0.07 17.35
N GLY A 283 14.38 -0.20 16.58
CA GLY A 283 14.20 -1.28 15.60
C GLY A 283 14.93 -1.10 14.27
N ALA A 284 15.38 0.12 13.95
CA ALA A 284 16.11 0.46 12.72
C ALA A 284 17.09 1.59 13.03
N PRO A 285 18.22 1.28 13.70
CA PRO A 285 19.16 2.30 14.14
C PRO A 285 20.11 2.72 13.00
N THR A 286 20.52 3.98 13.01
CA THR A 286 21.73 4.42 12.30
C THR A 286 22.97 4.06 13.12
N THR A 287 23.83 3.22 12.57
CA THR A 287 25.01 2.67 13.25
C THR A 287 26.28 3.05 12.54
N VAL A 288 27.33 3.31 13.32
CA VAL A 288 28.69 3.51 12.82
C VAL A 288 29.56 2.38 13.37
N LEU A 289 30.19 1.62 12.48
CA LEU A 289 30.94 0.41 12.86
C LEU A 289 32.02 0.74 13.90
N GLY A 290 31.99 0.03 15.02
CA GLY A 290 32.95 0.19 16.12
C GLY A 290 32.69 1.38 17.04
N LEU A 291 31.65 2.18 16.81
CA LEU A 291 31.29 3.37 17.59
C LEU A 291 29.87 3.28 18.16
N VAL A 292 29.61 4.03 19.23
CA VAL A 292 28.36 4.01 19.99
C VAL A 292 27.66 5.37 19.90
N ALA A 293 26.41 5.38 19.44
CA ALA A 293 25.57 6.58 19.40
C ALA A 293 25.39 7.18 20.81
N GLY A 294 25.45 8.50 20.93
CA GLY A 294 25.39 9.24 22.20
C GLY A 294 26.69 9.25 23.00
N ARG A 295 27.69 8.42 22.65
CA ARG A 295 29.04 8.42 23.25
C ARG A 295 30.10 8.94 22.28
N ASP A 296 30.09 8.41 21.06
CA ASP A 296 31.11 8.69 20.05
C ASP A 296 30.58 9.62 18.95
N TYR A 297 29.28 9.54 18.64
CA TYR A 297 28.60 10.38 17.66
C TYR A 297 27.17 10.73 18.10
N VAL A 298 26.65 11.84 17.58
CA VAL A 298 25.27 12.30 17.84
C VAL A 298 24.29 11.35 17.14
N PRO A 299 23.25 10.85 17.81
CA PRO A 299 22.19 10.08 17.15
C PRO A 299 21.64 10.84 15.93
N VAL A 300 21.63 10.18 14.77
CA VAL A 300 21.19 10.80 13.51
C VAL A 300 19.68 11.01 13.57
N VAL A 301 19.24 12.21 13.21
CA VAL A 301 17.84 12.58 13.02
C VAL A 301 17.76 13.35 11.70
N ASP A 302 16.89 12.90 10.80
CA ASP A 302 16.60 13.62 9.57
C ASP A 302 15.37 14.51 9.76
N PRO A 303 15.53 15.85 9.77
CA PRO A 303 14.42 16.78 9.99
C PRO A 303 13.40 16.81 8.85
N ASN A 304 13.75 16.30 7.65
CA ASN A 304 12.86 16.28 6.49
C ASN A 304 12.18 14.92 6.26
N LEU A 305 12.55 13.89 7.03
CA LEU A 305 11.94 12.56 6.94
C LEU A 305 10.43 12.66 7.17
N GLY A 306 9.64 12.37 6.13
CA GLY A 306 8.18 12.38 6.20
C GLY A 306 7.58 13.71 6.65
N ASN A 307 8.23 14.83 6.33
CA ASN A 307 7.85 16.16 6.80
C ASN A 307 7.94 17.24 5.70
N HIS A 308 7.90 16.85 4.42
CA HIS A 308 7.97 17.80 3.31
C HIS A 308 7.02 17.43 2.16
N PRO A 309 6.15 18.36 1.70
CA PRO A 309 6.02 19.75 2.20
C PRO A 309 5.31 19.86 3.56
N TRP A 310 4.69 18.78 4.04
CA TRP A 310 4.00 18.71 5.33
C TRP A 310 4.27 17.36 6.02
N PRO A 311 3.94 17.21 7.31
CA PRO A 311 4.03 15.91 7.99
C PRO A 311 3.23 14.82 7.26
N GLY A 312 3.80 13.62 7.18
CA GLY A 312 3.25 12.48 6.45
C GLY A 312 3.65 12.41 4.96
N GLU A 313 4.20 13.49 4.41
CA GLU A 313 4.67 13.54 3.02
C GLU A 313 6.19 13.34 2.93
N TYR A 314 6.61 12.51 1.97
CA TYR A 314 8.00 12.12 1.77
C TYR A 314 8.50 12.66 0.44
N GLN A 315 9.67 13.29 0.48
CA GLN A 315 10.38 13.73 -0.71
C GLN A 315 11.50 12.73 -1.03
N SER A 316 11.66 12.38 -2.31
CA SER A 316 12.71 11.43 -2.74
C SER A 316 14.11 11.90 -2.35
N TRP A 317 14.37 13.21 -2.47
CA TRP A 317 15.69 13.79 -2.26
C TRP A 317 15.63 15.15 -1.56
N HIS A 318 16.50 15.31 -0.57
CA HIS A 318 16.89 16.57 0.07
C HIS A 318 18.37 16.45 0.47
N LYS A 319 18.96 17.55 0.96
CA LYS A 319 20.35 17.52 1.43
C LYS A 319 20.52 16.43 2.50
N PRO A 320 21.40 15.43 2.30
CA PRO A 320 21.62 14.37 3.28
C PRO A 320 22.11 14.94 4.62
N VAL A 321 21.75 14.27 5.71
CA VAL A 321 22.21 14.64 7.05
C VAL A 321 23.71 14.36 7.19
N ASP A 322 24.46 15.30 7.75
CA ASP A 322 25.87 15.09 8.09
C ASP A 322 25.97 14.22 9.35
N LEU A 323 26.93 13.30 9.40
CA LEU A 323 27.22 12.52 10.61
C LEU A 323 28.07 13.36 11.56
N HIS A 324 27.61 13.60 12.79
CA HIS A 324 28.32 14.43 13.76
C HIS A 324 29.00 13.59 14.86
N PHE A 325 30.32 13.69 14.97
CA PHE A 325 31.10 13.07 16.03
C PHE A 325 31.20 13.97 17.26
N LEU A 326 31.07 13.38 18.46
CA LEU A 326 31.14 14.13 19.72
C LEU A 326 32.58 14.57 20.05
N LYS A 327 33.57 13.85 19.53
CA LYS A 327 34.99 14.23 19.55
C LYS A 327 35.53 14.25 18.13
N PRO A 328 36.45 15.16 17.79
CA PRO A 328 37.05 15.17 16.47
C PRO A 328 37.81 13.86 16.21
N LEU A 329 37.71 13.36 14.99
CA LEU A 329 38.56 12.28 14.49
C LEU A 329 39.59 12.88 13.51
N PRO A 330 40.72 12.20 13.27
CA PRO A 330 41.68 12.65 12.25
C PRO A 330 41.02 12.84 10.89
N ASN A 331 41.35 13.93 10.21
CA ASN A 331 40.85 14.20 8.86
C ASN A 331 41.24 13.08 7.90
N GLY A 332 40.29 12.63 7.07
CA GLY A 332 40.48 11.51 6.17
C GLY A 332 40.15 10.14 6.78
N THR A 333 39.83 10.08 8.08
CA THR A 333 39.35 8.83 8.71
C THR A 333 38.13 8.32 7.95
N VAL A 334 38.15 7.04 7.58
CA VAL A 334 36.99 6.37 6.96
C VAL A 334 36.26 5.57 8.03
N VAL A 335 34.97 5.83 8.17
CA VAL A 335 34.06 5.04 9.00
C VAL A 335 33.01 4.37 8.12
N TYR A 336 32.40 3.30 8.61
CA TYR A 336 31.34 2.58 7.89
C TYR A 336 30.01 2.76 8.58
N VAL A 337 29.04 3.30 7.86
CA VAL A 337 27.72 3.68 8.38
C VAL A 337 26.66 2.78 7.78
N SER A 338 25.72 2.30 8.61
CA SER A 338 24.54 1.54 8.16
C SER A 338 23.27 2.19 8.73
N TRP A 339 22.21 2.25 7.94
CA TRP A 339 20.93 2.84 8.33
C TRP A 339 19.79 2.18 7.55
N TYR A 340 18.58 2.68 7.75
CA TYR A 340 17.40 2.26 6.99
C TYR A 340 16.72 3.49 6.41
N TYR A 341 16.08 3.37 5.26
CA TYR A 341 15.30 4.47 4.68
C TYR A 341 13.98 3.95 4.08
N PRO A 342 12.88 4.73 4.14
CA PRO A 342 11.63 4.35 3.52
C PRO A 342 11.70 4.58 1.99
N PRO A 343 11.52 3.56 1.16
CA PRO A 343 11.40 3.75 -0.27
C PRO A 343 10.03 4.33 -0.60
N ILE A 344 9.99 5.26 -1.54
CA ILE A 344 8.75 5.88 -2.02
C ILE A 344 8.27 5.10 -3.25
N VAL A 345 6.98 4.78 -3.27
CA VAL A 345 6.33 4.15 -4.42
C VAL A 345 5.35 5.12 -5.08
N TYR A 346 5.39 5.19 -6.41
CA TYR A 346 4.52 6.05 -7.20
C TYR A 346 4.57 7.53 -6.82
N ASP A 347 3.46 8.09 -6.36
CA ASP A 347 3.30 9.53 -6.10
C ASP A 347 3.39 9.85 -4.60
N GLY A 348 4.33 9.22 -3.88
CA GLY A 348 4.55 9.51 -2.46
C GLY A 348 4.12 8.41 -1.49
N GLN A 349 3.67 7.24 -1.96
CA GLN A 349 3.24 6.16 -1.07
C GLN A 349 4.42 5.64 -0.24
N VAL A 350 4.21 5.60 1.08
CA VAL A 350 5.14 4.96 2.04
C VAL A 350 4.38 3.96 2.91
N ALA A 351 4.91 2.73 2.97
CA ALA A 351 4.36 1.67 3.80
C ALA A 351 4.85 1.80 5.26
N ALA A 352 4.00 1.43 6.22
CA ALA A 352 4.40 1.37 7.62
C ALA A 352 5.09 0.06 7.99
N CYS A 353 5.99 0.14 8.96
CA CYS A 353 6.61 -1.02 9.56
C CYS A 353 5.68 -1.68 10.58
N ILE A 354 5.00 -2.75 10.18
CA ILE A 354 4.07 -3.45 11.08
C ILE A 354 4.77 -4.19 12.23
N GLY A 355 6.08 -4.41 12.16
CA GLY A 355 6.90 -4.88 13.29
C GLY A 355 7.15 -3.80 14.36
N SER A 356 7.04 -2.53 14.00
CA SER A 356 7.45 -1.40 14.83
C SER A 356 6.48 -1.10 15.98
N HIS A 357 7.03 -0.83 17.17
CA HIS A 357 6.26 -0.31 18.30
C HIS A 357 5.66 1.08 18.04
N ALA A 358 6.37 1.93 17.28
CA ALA A 358 5.91 3.28 16.94
C ALA A 358 4.63 3.21 16.09
N PHE A 359 4.61 2.33 15.09
CA PHE A 359 3.43 2.08 14.28
C PHE A 359 2.23 1.62 15.13
N TRP A 360 2.42 0.62 15.99
CA TRP A 360 1.30 0.12 16.81
C TRP A 360 0.79 1.11 17.85
N ARG A 361 1.60 2.12 18.23
CA ARG A 361 1.14 3.25 19.06
C ARG A 361 0.19 4.15 18.26
N LEU A 362 0.53 4.48 17.02
CA LEU A 362 -0.32 5.27 16.12
C LEU A 362 -1.62 4.52 15.79
N ALA A 363 -1.51 3.27 15.35
CA ALA A 363 -2.64 2.38 15.03
C ALA A 363 -3.64 2.24 16.19
N ARG A 364 -3.16 2.04 17.42
CA ARG A 364 -4.05 1.96 18.60
C ARG A 364 -4.78 3.29 18.84
N ARG A 365 -4.08 4.41 18.67
CA ARG A 365 -4.62 5.74 18.89
C ARG A 365 -5.69 6.09 17.85
N GLU A 366 -5.44 5.80 16.59
CA GLU A 366 -6.42 5.90 15.50
C GLU A 366 -7.66 5.09 15.84
N ALA A 367 -7.52 3.76 16.01
CA ALA A 367 -8.65 2.86 16.26
C ALA A 367 -9.49 3.31 17.46
N THR A 368 -8.84 3.74 18.56
CA THR A 368 -9.53 4.26 19.75
C THR A 368 -10.27 5.57 19.45
N SER A 369 -9.62 6.50 18.75
CA SER A 369 -10.20 7.82 18.47
C SER A 369 -11.38 7.73 17.51
N VAL A 370 -11.28 6.90 16.47
CA VAL A 370 -12.37 6.69 15.50
C VAL A 370 -13.52 5.94 16.15
N ARG A 371 -13.26 4.93 17.00
CA ARG A 371 -14.32 4.25 17.77
C ARG A 371 -15.11 5.20 18.66
N ASN A 372 -14.41 6.08 19.39
CA ASN A 372 -15.05 7.06 20.27
C ASN A 372 -15.79 8.16 19.50
N LEU A 373 -15.41 8.43 18.25
CA LEU A 373 -16.06 9.45 17.44
C LEU A 373 -17.28 8.92 16.69
N PHE A 374 -17.15 7.72 16.10
CA PHE A 374 -18.17 7.18 15.21
C PHE A 374 -19.18 6.25 15.89
N HIS A 375 -18.76 5.51 16.92
CA HIS A 375 -19.55 4.41 17.50
C HIS A 375 -20.14 3.47 16.41
N ALA A 376 -19.40 3.25 15.32
CA ALA A 376 -19.90 2.54 14.15
C ALA A 376 -20.06 1.04 14.40
N HIS A 377 -21.08 0.45 13.77
CA HIS A 377 -21.29 -1.01 13.77
C HIS A 377 -20.23 -1.76 12.96
N ALA A 378 -19.56 -1.06 12.04
CA ALA A 378 -18.58 -1.63 11.14
C ALA A 378 -17.41 -0.67 10.89
N TYR A 379 -16.25 -1.24 10.56
CA TYR A 379 -15.04 -0.51 10.19
C TYR A 379 -14.40 -1.16 8.97
N MET A 380 -13.76 -0.36 8.13
CA MET A 380 -12.93 -0.84 7.03
C MET A 380 -11.47 -0.86 7.47
N LEU A 381 -10.82 -2.02 7.34
CA LEU A 381 -9.38 -2.18 7.43
C LEU A 381 -8.77 -1.85 6.07
N ALA A 382 -8.18 -0.65 5.96
CA ALA A 382 -7.50 -0.13 4.77
C ALA A 382 -6.14 -0.81 4.53
N ILE A 383 -6.18 -2.14 4.46
CA ILE A 383 -5.03 -2.99 4.18
C ILE A 383 -5.05 -3.32 2.70
N ASP A 384 -4.44 -2.46 1.90
CA ASP A 384 -4.26 -2.61 0.47
C ASP A 384 -2.83 -2.25 0.08
N GLU A 385 -2.41 -2.78 -1.07
CA GLU A 385 -1.20 -2.38 -1.80
C GLU A 385 0.05 -2.18 -0.92
N CYS A 386 0.34 -3.14 -0.04
CA CYS A 386 1.49 -3.12 0.86
C CYS A 386 2.78 -3.46 0.08
N ARG A 387 3.30 -2.48 -0.66
CA ARG A 387 4.39 -2.65 -1.65
C ARG A 387 5.80 -2.80 -1.06
N VAL A 388 5.95 -2.61 0.24
CA VAL A 388 7.22 -2.69 0.96
C VAL A 388 6.95 -3.35 2.31
N LEU A 389 7.63 -4.44 2.63
CA LEU A 389 7.49 -5.14 3.91
C LEU A 389 8.67 -6.08 4.17
N ASP A 390 8.97 -6.29 5.46
CA ASP A 390 9.86 -7.32 6.00
C ASP A 390 11.36 -7.11 5.73
N TRP A 391 11.77 -5.84 5.63
CA TRP A 391 13.17 -5.42 5.58
C TRP A 391 13.66 -4.87 6.92
N ASP A 392 12.76 -4.23 7.66
CA ASP A 392 13.04 -3.66 8.96
C ASP A 392 13.37 -4.76 9.99
N PRO A 393 14.40 -4.58 10.84
CA PRO A 393 14.77 -5.57 11.85
C PRO A 393 13.64 -5.94 12.81
N SER A 394 12.69 -5.03 13.08
CA SER A 394 11.53 -5.34 13.92
C SER A 394 10.51 -6.26 13.23
N CYS A 395 10.44 -6.26 11.90
CA CYS A 395 9.70 -7.26 11.13
C CYS A 395 10.50 -8.57 11.06
N VAL A 396 11.76 -8.51 10.63
CA VAL A 396 12.63 -9.68 10.42
C VAL A 396 12.83 -10.49 11.71
N ALA A 397 12.95 -9.82 12.86
CA ALA A 397 13.11 -10.48 14.16
C ALA A 397 11.94 -11.41 14.53
N ARG A 398 10.77 -11.24 13.89
CA ARG A 398 9.60 -12.08 14.10
C ARG A 398 9.71 -13.44 13.42
N ARG A 399 10.62 -13.61 12.45
CA ARG A 399 10.84 -14.85 11.70
C ARG A 399 9.54 -15.37 11.05
N GLN A 400 8.76 -14.45 10.50
CA GLN A 400 7.49 -14.71 9.82
C GLN A 400 7.65 -14.28 8.37
N SER A 401 7.01 -14.97 7.42
CA SER A 401 6.91 -14.45 6.06
C SER A 401 6.09 -13.16 6.02
N PRO A 402 6.22 -12.32 4.97
CA PRO A 402 5.35 -11.16 4.78
C PRO A 402 3.85 -11.49 4.87
N GLY A 403 3.41 -12.62 4.33
CA GLY A 403 2.04 -13.12 4.48
C GLY A 403 1.66 -13.40 5.93
N GLN A 404 2.51 -14.09 6.69
CA GLN A 404 2.29 -14.35 8.12
C GLN A 404 2.31 -13.07 8.97
N LEU A 405 3.16 -12.11 8.64
CA LEU A 405 3.19 -10.79 9.28
C LEU A 405 1.89 -10.03 9.05
N LEU A 406 1.42 -9.97 7.79
CA LEU A 406 0.15 -9.31 7.45
C LEU A 406 -1.03 -10.01 8.11
N ALA A 407 -1.03 -11.34 8.16
CA ALA A 407 -2.04 -12.12 8.86
C ALA A 407 -2.05 -11.79 10.37
N TRP A 408 -0.88 -11.65 10.99
CA TRP A 408 -0.75 -11.25 12.38
C TRP A 408 -1.24 -9.81 12.62
N ALA A 409 -0.88 -8.85 11.75
CA ALA A 409 -1.33 -7.47 11.85
C ALA A 409 -2.86 -7.36 11.72
N THR A 410 -3.44 -8.09 10.76
CA THR A 410 -4.89 -8.16 10.54
C THR A 410 -5.65 -8.66 11.77
N ARG A 411 -5.15 -9.73 12.41
CA ARG A 411 -5.73 -10.23 13.68
C ARG A 411 -5.60 -9.21 14.81
N ARG A 412 -4.50 -8.47 14.86
CA ARG A 412 -4.27 -7.44 15.89
C ARG A 412 -5.20 -6.25 15.71
N TYR A 413 -5.38 -5.76 14.48
CA TYR A 413 -6.39 -4.75 14.17
C TYR A 413 -7.81 -5.21 14.49
N SER A 414 -8.15 -6.45 14.14
CA SER A 414 -9.45 -7.05 14.47
C SER A 414 -9.74 -7.02 15.96
N LYS A 415 -8.72 -7.24 16.81
CA LYS A 415 -8.84 -7.13 18.27
C LYS A 415 -9.04 -5.68 18.75
N LEU A 416 -8.34 -4.72 18.17
CA LEU A 416 -8.47 -3.29 18.52
C LEU A 416 -9.89 -2.76 18.26
N LEU A 417 -10.54 -3.28 17.22
CA LEU A 417 -11.90 -2.89 16.82
C LEU A 417 -13.00 -3.73 17.48
N GLY A 418 -12.66 -4.60 18.42
CA GLY A 418 -13.62 -5.32 19.26
C GLY A 418 -14.52 -6.26 18.45
N ASN A 419 -15.84 -6.15 18.65
CA ASN A 419 -16.86 -7.03 18.04
C ASN A 419 -17.54 -6.45 16.79
N SER A 420 -17.14 -5.27 16.34
CA SER A 420 -17.69 -4.64 15.15
C SER A 420 -17.49 -5.52 13.90
N ALA A 421 -18.40 -5.40 12.93
CA ALA A 421 -18.19 -5.99 11.61
C ALA A 421 -16.96 -5.33 10.96
N LEU A 422 -16.22 -6.10 10.17
CA LEU A 422 -14.98 -5.64 9.55
C LEU A 422 -15.06 -5.86 8.06
N TYR A 423 -14.48 -4.91 7.31
CA TYR A 423 -14.28 -5.01 5.88
C TYR A 423 -12.78 -4.89 5.60
N THR A 424 -12.29 -5.46 4.50
CA THR A 424 -10.92 -5.22 4.05
C THR A 424 -10.81 -5.41 2.55
N TRP A 425 -9.85 -4.74 1.91
CA TRP A 425 -9.59 -4.91 0.48
C TRP A 425 -9.06 -6.31 0.18
N SER A 426 -9.44 -6.88 -0.96
CA SER A 426 -9.10 -8.27 -1.30
C SER A 426 -7.62 -8.51 -1.60
N ASP A 427 -6.95 -7.51 -2.17
CA ASP A 427 -5.73 -7.71 -2.96
C ASP A 427 -4.58 -8.31 -2.18
N MET A 428 -4.38 -7.84 -0.94
CA MET A 428 -3.31 -8.35 -0.10
C MET A 428 -3.60 -9.71 0.53
N PHE A 429 -4.80 -10.27 0.30
CA PHE A 429 -5.25 -11.58 0.79
C PHE A 429 -5.63 -12.55 -0.34
N ASP A 430 -5.57 -12.12 -1.60
CA ASP A 430 -5.98 -12.90 -2.77
C ASP A 430 -4.75 -13.37 -3.56
N PRO A 431 -4.49 -14.69 -3.65
CA PRO A 431 -3.35 -15.22 -4.41
C PRO A 431 -3.47 -15.00 -5.92
N TYR A 432 -4.66 -14.65 -6.43
CA TYR A 432 -4.86 -14.26 -7.82
C TYR A 432 -4.72 -12.75 -8.03
N HIS A 433 -4.36 -12.01 -6.98
CA HIS A 433 -4.16 -10.57 -6.99
C HIS A 433 -2.75 -10.19 -6.53
N ASN A 434 -2.56 -9.61 -5.33
CA ASN A 434 -1.26 -9.14 -4.83
C ASN A 434 -0.64 -10.11 -3.81
N ALA A 435 -1.37 -11.14 -3.33
CA ALA A 435 -0.92 -12.03 -2.27
C ALA A 435 -0.02 -13.18 -2.78
N HIS A 436 1.05 -12.83 -3.48
CA HIS A 436 2.02 -13.78 -4.04
C HIS A 436 3.46 -13.32 -3.78
N ASP A 437 4.43 -14.04 -4.33
CA ASP A 437 5.86 -13.70 -4.27
C ASP A 437 6.22 -12.56 -5.24
N HIS A 438 7.41 -11.97 -5.08
CA HIS A 438 7.93 -10.95 -5.99
C HIS A 438 7.03 -9.69 -6.15
N TYR A 439 6.20 -9.41 -5.14
CA TYR A 439 5.38 -8.20 -5.12
C TYR A 439 6.22 -6.99 -4.69
N TYR A 440 6.58 -6.14 -5.65
CA TYR A 440 7.35 -4.91 -5.42
C TYR A 440 8.63 -5.13 -4.60
N LEU A 441 8.80 -4.37 -3.52
CA LEU A 441 9.95 -4.35 -2.63
C LEU A 441 9.60 -5.12 -1.34
N VAL A 442 8.88 -6.22 -1.45
CA VAL A 442 8.57 -7.09 -0.30
C VAL A 442 9.64 -8.15 -0.18
N ASN A 443 10.17 -8.33 1.03
CA ASN A 443 11.19 -9.33 1.33
C ASN A 443 10.55 -10.71 1.55
N GLY A 444 10.01 -11.31 0.48
CA GLY A 444 9.40 -12.63 0.52
C GLY A 444 8.05 -12.67 -0.19
N SER A 445 7.13 -13.48 0.35
CA SER A 445 5.82 -13.72 -0.26
C SER A 445 4.68 -13.35 0.69
N TYR A 446 3.62 -12.78 0.10
CA TYR A 446 2.33 -12.59 0.77
C TYR A 446 1.44 -13.82 0.77
N ALA A 447 1.93 -14.96 0.24
CA ALA A 447 1.21 -16.23 0.35
C ALA A 447 0.73 -16.47 1.79
N ASP A 448 -0.48 -17.00 1.91
CA ASP A 448 -1.17 -17.30 3.17
C ASP A 448 -1.50 -16.10 4.07
N SER A 449 -1.38 -14.86 3.60
CA SER A 449 -1.87 -13.68 4.33
C SER A 449 -3.35 -13.78 4.72
N TRP A 450 -4.16 -14.44 3.87
CA TRP A 450 -5.59 -14.70 4.12
C TRP A 450 -5.86 -15.52 5.38
N CYS A 451 -4.87 -16.24 5.93
CA CYS A 451 -4.99 -16.94 7.21
C CYS A 451 -5.17 -15.96 8.40
N GLY A 452 -4.97 -14.66 8.18
CA GLY A 452 -5.28 -13.60 9.15
C GLY A 452 -6.77 -13.26 9.23
N LEU A 453 -7.54 -13.64 8.21
CA LEU A 453 -8.94 -13.29 8.08
C LEU A 453 -9.81 -14.19 8.96
N SER A 454 -10.80 -13.60 9.62
CA SER A 454 -11.87 -14.34 10.30
C SER A 454 -13.16 -14.19 9.50
N HIS A 455 -14.13 -15.09 9.65
CA HIS A 455 -15.42 -15.00 8.92
C HIS A 455 -16.27 -13.77 9.28
N ARG A 456 -15.90 -13.01 10.33
CA ARG A 456 -16.48 -11.70 10.61
C ARG A 456 -16.04 -10.64 9.60
N ILE A 457 -14.87 -10.81 8.98
CA ILE A 457 -14.34 -9.92 7.96
C ILE A 457 -15.04 -10.20 6.63
N ILE A 458 -15.53 -9.15 6.00
CA ILE A 458 -16.16 -9.13 4.68
C ILE A 458 -15.14 -8.58 3.69
N ILE A 459 -15.00 -9.24 2.54
CA ILE A 459 -13.98 -8.90 1.56
C ILE A 459 -14.51 -7.87 0.57
N MET A 460 -13.81 -6.74 0.44
CA MET A 460 -14.04 -5.74 -0.60
C MET A 460 -13.23 -6.15 -1.84
N ASN A 461 -13.84 -6.93 -2.73
CA ASN A 461 -13.19 -7.52 -3.89
C ASN A 461 -13.09 -6.51 -5.05
N TRP A 462 -11.88 -6.33 -5.59
CA TRP A 462 -11.62 -5.38 -6.67
C TRP A 462 -10.76 -5.93 -7.83
N ASN A 463 -10.48 -7.23 -7.85
CA ASN A 463 -9.61 -7.84 -8.87
C ASN A 463 -10.32 -8.00 -10.22
N TYR A 464 -10.41 -6.91 -11.00
CA TYR A 464 -11.10 -6.94 -12.30
C TYR A 464 -10.43 -7.88 -13.32
N GLY A 465 -9.11 -8.08 -13.27
CA GLY A 465 -8.39 -8.92 -14.23
C GLY A 465 -8.67 -10.42 -14.05
N GLN A 466 -8.89 -10.87 -12.82
CA GLN A 466 -9.10 -12.28 -12.47
C GLN A 466 -10.38 -12.46 -11.61
N ARG A 467 -11.46 -11.74 -11.95
CA ARG A 467 -12.72 -11.68 -11.16
C ARG A 467 -13.20 -13.04 -10.69
N ASP A 468 -13.39 -13.96 -11.64
CA ASP A 468 -14.01 -15.26 -11.35
C ASP A 468 -13.16 -16.09 -10.39
N LYS A 469 -11.83 -16.09 -10.56
CA LYS A 469 -10.90 -16.79 -9.65
C LYS A 469 -10.91 -16.19 -8.26
N SER A 470 -10.91 -14.86 -8.17
CA SER A 470 -10.90 -14.12 -6.91
C SER A 470 -12.20 -14.33 -6.14
N LEU A 471 -13.35 -14.23 -6.83
CA LEU A 471 -14.66 -14.48 -6.26
C LEU A 471 -14.79 -15.93 -5.76
N ALA A 472 -14.36 -16.90 -6.57
CA ALA A 472 -14.34 -18.31 -6.20
C ALA A 472 -13.48 -18.56 -4.95
N PHE A 473 -12.24 -18.04 -4.93
CA PHE A 473 -11.30 -18.23 -3.83
C PHE A 473 -11.88 -17.90 -2.46
N PHE A 474 -12.53 -16.75 -2.35
CA PHE A 474 -13.16 -16.29 -1.11
C PHE A 474 -14.49 -17.01 -0.83
N ALA A 475 -15.31 -17.26 -1.86
CA ALA A 475 -16.59 -17.97 -1.71
C ALA A 475 -16.40 -19.41 -1.23
N ASP A 476 -15.43 -20.14 -1.79
CA ASP A 476 -15.10 -21.52 -1.43
C ASP A 476 -14.59 -21.64 0.02
N ARG A 477 -14.08 -20.53 0.56
CA ARG A 477 -13.64 -20.40 1.96
C ARG A 477 -14.71 -19.79 2.86
N GLY A 478 -15.94 -19.61 2.38
CA GLY A 478 -17.06 -19.12 3.18
C GLY A 478 -16.96 -17.64 3.56
N TYR A 479 -16.17 -16.83 2.85
CA TYR A 479 -16.13 -15.39 3.06
C TYR A 479 -17.28 -14.70 2.35
N ARG A 480 -17.83 -13.69 3.04
CA ARG A 480 -18.79 -12.75 2.46
C ARG A 480 -18.04 -11.67 1.69
N GLN A 481 -18.61 -11.19 0.60
CA GLN A 481 -17.93 -10.28 -0.32
C GLN A 481 -18.82 -9.09 -0.72
N ILE A 482 -18.22 -7.92 -0.87
CA ILE A 482 -18.77 -6.77 -1.59
C ILE A 482 -17.83 -6.48 -2.74
N ILE A 483 -18.35 -6.26 -3.95
CA ILE A 483 -17.52 -5.99 -5.12
C ILE A 483 -17.37 -4.48 -5.30
N ALA A 484 -16.14 -3.97 -5.30
CA ALA A 484 -15.86 -2.62 -5.78
C ALA A 484 -15.93 -2.62 -7.31
N ALA A 485 -17.06 -2.19 -7.86
CA ALA A 485 -17.42 -2.49 -9.26
C ALA A 485 -17.26 -1.32 -10.21
N TYR A 486 -17.34 -0.09 -9.71
CA TYR A 486 -17.06 1.12 -10.47
C TYR A 486 -15.68 1.65 -10.09
N TYR A 487 -14.87 2.06 -11.08
CA TYR A 487 -13.52 2.63 -10.94
C TYR A 487 -13.27 3.69 -12.02
N ASP A 488 -14.22 4.63 -12.16
CA ASP A 488 -14.17 5.68 -13.20
C ASP A 488 -14.03 5.11 -14.63
N GLN A 489 -14.60 3.92 -14.85
CA GLN A 489 -14.66 3.21 -16.13
C GLN A 489 -16.12 3.17 -16.65
N PRO A 490 -16.33 2.90 -17.95
CA PRO A 490 -17.68 2.68 -18.48
C PRO A 490 -18.43 1.58 -17.70
N LEU A 491 -19.75 1.73 -17.55
CA LEU A 491 -20.60 0.80 -16.80
C LEU A 491 -20.65 -0.63 -17.38
N SER A 492 -20.11 -0.86 -18.58
CA SER A 492 -19.90 -2.20 -19.11
C SER A 492 -18.96 -3.04 -18.22
N ALA A 493 -18.01 -2.42 -17.54
CA ALA A 493 -17.17 -3.09 -16.54
C ALA A 493 -18.00 -3.56 -15.33
N THR A 494 -18.91 -2.72 -14.83
CA THR A 494 -19.87 -3.10 -13.78
C THR A 494 -20.75 -4.27 -14.21
N ALA A 495 -21.24 -4.27 -15.46
CA ALA A 495 -22.04 -5.37 -15.99
C ALA A 495 -21.26 -6.70 -16.01
N ALA A 496 -19.96 -6.66 -16.34
CA ALA A 496 -19.09 -7.83 -16.30
C ALA A 496 -18.90 -8.34 -14.86
N TRP A 497 -18.74 -7.45 -13.88
CA TRP A 497 -18.73 -7.82 -12.45
C TRP A 497 -20.02 -8.50 -12.01
N ILE A 498 -21.18 -7.97 -12.39
CA ILE A 498 -22.49 -8.56 -12.05
C ILE A 498 -22.62 -9.98 -12.64
N LYS A 499 -22.21 -10.17 -13.90
CA LYS A 499 -22.21 -11.48 -14.54
C LYS A 499 -21.33 -12.49 -13.79
N SER A 500 -20.15 -12.07 -13.35
CA SER A 500 -19.27 -12.90 -12.52
C SER A 500 -19.91 -13.20 -11.16
N ALA A 501 -20.43 -12.19 -10.47
CA ALA A 501 -21.03 -12.31 -9.14
C ALA A 501 -22.20 -13.30 -9.08
N ASN A 502 -23.07 -13.31 -10.09
CA ASN A 502 -24.24 -14.19 -10.16
C ASN A 502 -23.88 -15.69 -10.19
N GLN A 503 -22.61 -16.05 -10.41
CA GLN A 503 -22.14 -17.43 -10.43
C GLN A 503 -21.75 -17.96 -9.04
N PHE A 504 -21.55 -17.07 -8.04
CA PHE A 504 -20.99 -17.42 -6.74
C PHE A 504 -21.93 -17.04 -5.59
N GLY A 505 -22.03 -17.91 -4.58
CA GLY A 505 -22.70 -17.58 -3.32
C GLY A 505 -21.82 -16.72 -2.42
N GLY A 506 -22.43 -15.87 -1.59
CA GLY A 506 -21.73 -15.07 -0.58
C GLY A 506 -21.30 -13.67 -1.03
N VAL A 507 -21.50 -13.31 -2.30
CA VAL A 507 -21.47 -11.91 -2.74
C VAL A 507 -22.73 -11.22 -2.23
N MET A 508 -22.57 -10.13 -1.49
CA MET A 508 -23.65 -9.41 -0.80
C MET A 508 -24.05 -8.10 -1.45
N GLY A 509 -23.24 -7.55 -2.35
CA GLY A 509 -23.50 -6.24 -2.93
C GLY A 509 -22.33 -5.68 -3.73
N PHE A 510 -22.53 -4.44 -4.16
CA PHE A 510 -21.61 -3.72 -5.04
C PHE A 510 -21.37 -2.30 -4.53
N MET A 511 -20.14 -1.82 -4.70
CA MET A 511 -19.71 -0.49 -4.34
C MET A 511 -19.41 0.34 -5.59
N TYR A 512 -19.94 1.56 -5.58
CA TYR A 512 -19.55 2.63 -6.50
C TYR A 512 -18.28 3.30 -5.96
N THR A 513 -17.14 3.03 -6.61
CA THR A 513 -15.83 3.57 -6.21
C THR A 513 -15.35 4.59 -7.24
N THR A 514 -15.04 5.80 -6.81
CA THR A 514 -14.45 6.82 -7.69
C THR A 514 -13.22 7.40 -7.01
N TRP A 515 -12.13 7.52 -7.77
CA TRP A 515 -10.92 8.23 -7.35
C TRP A 515 -10.87 9.65 -7.91
N GLN A 516 -11.78 9.97 -8.84
CA GLN A 516 -11.88 11.29 -9.48
C GLN A 516 -12.99 12.16 -8.87
N GLY A 517 -13.73 11.65 -7.89
CA GLY A 517 -14.91 12.33 -7.34
C GLY A 517 -16.03 12.48 -8.37
N ASN A 518 -16.06 11.62 -9.39
CA ASN A 518 -17.08 11.66 -10.43
C ASN A 518 -18.29 10.84 -10.00
N TYR A 519 -19.33 11.52 -9.54
CA TYR A 519 -20.59 10.91 -9.07
C TYR A 519 -21.75 11.04 -10.06
N ARG A 520 -21.47 11.17 -11.37
CA ARG A 520 -22.52 11.28 -12.40
C ARG A 520 -23.29 9.98 -12.60
N GLU A 521 -22.60 8.84 -12.45
CA GLU A 521 -23.16 7.52 -12.75
C GLU A 521 -23.77 6.81 -11.53
N ILE A 522 -23.92 7.48 -10.37
CA ILE A 522 -24.42 6.83 -9.15
C ILE A 522 -25.82 6.23 -9.33
N LYS A 523 -26.71 6.91 -10.07
CA LYS A 523 -28.09 6.45 -10.33
C LYS A 523 -28.09 5.32 -11.37
N PRO A 524 -27.50 5.47 -12.56
CA PRO A 524 -27.38 4.39 -13.53
C PRO A 524 -26.72 3.12 -12.98
N PHE A 525 -25.67 3.27 -12.15
CA PHE A 525 -25.02 2.14 -11.48
C PHE A 525 -25.98 1.38 -10.56
N ALA A 526 -26.69 2.10 -9.68
CA ALA A 526 -27.62 1.49 -8.73
C ALA A 526 -28.75 0.74 -9.46
N GLN A 527 -29.34 1.37 -10.48
CA GLN A 527 -30.38 0.75 -11.30
C GLN A 527 -29.87 -0.54 -11.96
N MET A 528 -28.66 -0.52 -12.51
CA MET A 528 -28.05 -1.70 -13.14
C MET A 528 -27.89 -2.85 -12.14
N VAL A 529 -27.35 -2.57 -10.96
CA VAL A 529 -27.15 -3.58 -9.91
C VAL A 529 -28.49 -4.15 -9.45
N GLN A 530 -29.47 -3.30 -9.14
CA GLN A 530 -30.79 -3.74 -8.67
C GLN A 530 -31.53 -4.61 -9.70
N GLN A 531 -31.38 -4.32 -10.98
CA GLN A 531 -32.05 -5.07 -12.05
C GLN A 531 -31.36 -6.39 -12.40
N LYS A 532 -30.03 -6.45 -12.32
CA LYS A 532 -29.24 -7.54 -12.93
C LYS A 532 -28.51 -8.44 -11.94
N ALA A 533 -28.34 -8.01 -10.68
CA ALA A 533 -27.66 -8.81 -9.68
C ALA A 533 -28.64 -9.75 -8.97
N HIS A 534 -28.44 -11.05 -9.18
CA HIS A 534 -29.23 -12.14 -8.59
C HIS A 534 -28.37 -12.88 -7.57
N LEU A 535 -28.09 -12.19 -6.46
CA LEU A 535 -27.15 -12.67 -5.45
C LEU A 535 -27.78 -13.71 -4.51
N GLN A 536 -26.93 -14.58 -3.96
CA GLN A 536 -27.33 -15.66 -3.08
C GLN A 536 -26.47 -15.69 -1.81
N SER A 537 -27.03 -16.16 -0.70
CA SER A 537 -26.29 -16.37 0.55
C SER A 537 -25.11 -17.34 0.36
N PRO A 538 -24.07 -17.31 1.23
CA PRO A 538 -23.00 -18.30 1.21
C PRO A 538 -23.56 -19.74 1.29
N ARG A 539 -22.91 -20.69 0.61
CA ARG A 539 -23.22 -22.12 0.76
C ARG A 539 -22.62 -22.63 2.08
N GLY A 540 -23.40 -23.37 2.87
CA GLY A 540 -22.88 -24.09 4.04
C GLY A 540 -22.56 -23.26 5.30
N ALA A 541 -23.04 -22.02 5.42
CA ALA A 541 -22.96 -21.29 6.68
C ALA A 541 -23.85 -21.99 7.72
N LYS A 542 -23.24 -22.78 8.63
CA LYS A 542 -23.95 -23.20 9.85
C LYS A 542 -24.31 -21.93 10.63
N PRO A 543 -25.56 -21.82 11.14
CA PRO A 543 -26.00 -20.67 11.91
C PRO A 543 -25.13 -20.43 13.15
#